data_AF-A0A2G9P291-F1
#
_entry.id   AF-A0A2G9P291-F1
#
_cell.length_a   1.000
_cell.length_b   1.000
_cell.length_c   1.000
_cell.angle_alpha   90.00
_cell.angle_beta   90.00
_cell.angle_gamma   90.00
#
_symmetry.space_group_name_H-M   'P 1'
#
loop_
_entity.id
_entity.type
_entity.pdbx_description
1 polymer ?
#
loop_
_entity_poly.entity_id
_entity_poly.type
_entity_poly.pdbx_seq_one_letter_code
_entity_poly.pdbx_strand_id
1 'polypeptide(L)'
;MPIDTGDTAWMLVAGSLVLLMIPALGLFESGLLRKKNAVSVFMQIFFGLALLSVMWFVFGFSLSFGPDESGGFIGNMDWVFLKGVPWDEALDYAPTIPGVLFVKFQLMFAAITPLLLTGTIAERMKFSSFIIFIASWSILIYYPLVHWVWGGGWLAELGVVDFAGGIV
;
A
#
# COMPACT_ATOMS: atom_id res chain seq x y z
N MET A 1 19.12 -7.70 13.11
CA MET A 1 18.97 -9.11 13.52
C MET A 1 19.22 -9.99 12.31
N PRO A 2 19.61 -11.27 12.45
CA PRO A 2 19.59 -12.17 11.30
C PRO A 2 18.15 -12.35 10.82
N ILE A 3 17.98 -12.64 9.53
CA ILE A 3 16.68 -13.02 8.97
C ILE A 3 16.21 -14.32 9.63
N ASP A 4 14.97 -14.32 10.10
CA ASP A 4 14.33 -15.47 10.71
C ASP A 4 13.39 -16.16 9.72
N THR A 5 13.57 -17.47 9.53
CA THR A 5 12.76 -18.24 8.58
C THR A 5 11.32 -18.43 9.02
N GLY A 6 11.06 -18.46 10.33
CA GLY A 6 9.72 -18.53 10.90
C GLY A 6 8.95 -17.23 10.69
N ASP A 7 9.57 -16.08 10.97
CA ASP A 7 9.00 -14.77 10.69
C ASP A 7 8.75 -14.59 9.19
N THR A 8 9.70 -15.01 8.35
CA THR A 8 9.56 -14.98 6.89
C THR A 8 8.38 -15.82 6.43
N ALA A 9 8.23 -17.05 6.93
CA ALA A 9 7.11 -17.93 6.60
C ALA A 9 5.78 -17.33 7.04
N TRP A 10 5.72 -16.78 8.26
CA TRP A 10 4.53 -16.11 8.77
C TRP A 10 4.15 -14.90 7.91
N MET A 11 5.11 -14.06 7.55
CA MET A 11 4.86 -12.86 6.76
C MET A 11 4.44 -13.18 5.32
N LEU A 12 4.87 -14.30 4.75
CA LEU A 12 4.34 -14.80 3.48
C LEU A 12 2.87 -15.22 3.59
N VAL A 13 2.51 -15.93 4.65
CA VAL A 13 1.11 -16.32 4.92
C VAL A 13 0.26 -15.08 5.19
N ALA A 14 0.72 -14.18 6.06
CA ALA A 14 0.04 -12.94 6.39
C ALA A 14 -0.18 -12.09 5.13
N GLY A 15 0.84 -11.88 4.30
CA GLY A 15 0.70 -11.15 3.03
C GLY A 15 -0.31 -11.79 2.08
N SER A 16 -0.36 -13.13 2.03
CA SER A 16 -1.37 -13.86 1.24
C SER A 16 -2.79 -13.63 1.77
N LEU A 17 -2.97 -13.56 3.10
CA LEU A 17 -4.25 -13.24 3.72
C LEU A 17 -4.68 -11.79 3.42
N VAL A 18 -3.75 -10.82 3.43
CA VAL A 18 -4.07 -9.44 3.05
C VAL A 18 -4.44 -9.36 1.57
N LEU A 19 -3.77 -10.12 0.69
CA LEU A 19 -4.15 -10.19 -0.73
C LEU A 19 -5.60 -10.69 -0.92
N LEU A 20 -6.05 -11.66 -0.11
CA LEU A 20 -7.44 -12.15 -0.14
C LEU A 20 -8.47 -11.08 0.23
N MET A 21 -8.07 -10.00 0.92
CA MET A 21 -8.96 -8.90 1.22
C MET A 21 -9.41 -8.15 -0.04
N ILE A 22 -8.66 -8.17 -1.14
CA ILE A 22 -9.02 -7.46 -2.38
C ILE A 22 -10.26 -8.07 -3.07
N PRO A 23 -10.30 -9.38 -3.37
CA PRO A 23 -11.54 -9.98 -3.89
C PRO A 23 -12.66 -9.95 -2.85
N ALA A 24 -12.34 -10.06 -1.55
CA ALA A 24 -13.34 -9.92 -0.49
C ALA A 24 -13.97 -8.51 -0.47
N LEU A 25 -13.17 -7.46 -0.70
CA LEU A 25 -13.64 -6.09 -0.86
C LEU A 25 -14.59 -5.97 -2.06
N GLY A 26 -14.26 -6.60 -3.19
CA GLY A 26 -15.17 -6.62 -4.34
C GLY A 26 -16.51 -7.28 -4.04
N LEU A 27 -16.50 -8.39 -3.30
CA LEU A 27 -17.73 -9.04 -2.84
C LEU A 27 -18.51 -8.17 -1.84
N PHE A 28 -17.81 -7.54 -0.91
CA PHE A 28 -18.38 -6.66 0.10
C PHE A 28 -19.06 -5.45 -0.52
N GLU A 29 -18.33 -4.68 -1.33
CA GLU A 29 -18.83 -3.44 -1.95
C GLU A 29 -19.90 -3.72 -3.00
N SER A 30 -19.76 -4.78 -3.81
CA SER A 30 -20.81 -5.15 -4.77
C SER A 30 -22.09 -5.65 -4.10
N GLY A 31 -22.00 -6.21 -2.90
CA GLY A 31 -23.14 -6.64 -2.09
C GLY A 31 -23.93 -5.48 -1.47
N LEU A 32 -23.28 -4.35 -1.20
CA LEU A 32 -23.91 -3.13 -0.67
C LEU A 32 -24.54 -2.25 -1.76
N LEU A 33 -24.11 -2.43 -3.01
CA LEU A 33 -24.55 -1.63 -4.15
C LEU A 33 -25.65 -2.31 -4.96
N ARG A 34 -26.23 -1.55 -5.90
CA ARG A 34 -27.26 -2.10 -6.80
C ARG A 34 -26.64 -3.17 -7.69
N LYS A 35 -27.30 -4.34 -7.80
CA LYS A 35 -26.84 -5.51 -8.59
C LYS A 35 -26.30 -5.16 -9.99
N LYS A 36 -26.90 -4.17 -10.68
CA LYS A 36 -26.46 -3.73 -12.01
C LYS A 36 -25.03 -3.16 -12.05
N ASN A 37 -24.48 -2.75 -10.91
CA ASN A 37 -23.18 -2.10 -10.78
C ASN A 37 -22.08 -3.05 -10.30
N ALA A 38 -22.41 -4.30 -9.93
CA ALA A 38 -21.44 -5.27 -9.40
C ALA A 38 -20.22 -5.44 -10.31
N VAL A 39 -20.43 -5.57 -11.62
CA VAL A 39 -19.34 -5.70 -12.60
C VAL A 39 -18.44 -4.47 -12.61
N SER A 40 -19.01 -3.26 -12.49
CA SER A 40 -18.24 -2.01 -12.47
C SER A 40 -17.33 -1.92 -11.24
N VAL A 41 -17.83 -2.38 -10.07
CA VAL A 41 -17.05 -2.41 -8.83
C VAL A 41 -15.85 -3.34 -8.96
N PHE A 42 -16.08 -4.57 -9.44
CA PHE A 42 -14.99 -5.52 -9.65
C PHE A 42 -13.97 -5.01 -10.69
N MET A 43 -14.42 -4.37 -11.77
CA MET A 43 -13.53 -3.74 -12.75
C MET A 43 -12.64 -2.66 -12.12
N GLN A 44 -13.20 -1.80 -11.28
CA GLN A 44 -12.45 -0.76 -10.57
C GLN A 44 -11.42 -1.34 -9.61
N ILE A 45 -11.80 -2.36 -8.83
CA ILE A 45 -10.92 -3.01 -7.84
C ILE A 45 -9.76 -3.75 -8.51
N PHE A 46 -10.03 -4.60 -9.51
CA PHE A 46 -8.95 -5.36 -10.17
C PHE A 46 -8.04 -4.47 -11.02
N PHE A 47 -8.61 -3.48 -11.72
CA PHE A 47 -7.79 -2.52 -12.44
C PHE A 47 -6.95 -1.67 -11.48
N GLY A 48 -7.56 -1.18 -10.40
CA GLY A 48 -6.85 -0.38 -9.40
C GLY A 48 -5.75 -1.18 -8.72
N LEU A 49 -5.96 -2.46 -8.39
CA LEU A 49 -4.91 -3.34 -7.90
C LEU A 49 -3.70 -3.35 -8.85
N ALA A 50 -3.92 -3.56 -10.15
CA ALA A 50 -2.84 -3.57 -11.13
C ALA A 50 -2.13 -2.21 -11.21
N LEU A 51 -2.89 -1.11 -11.31
CA LEU A 51 -2.35 0.24 -11.40
C LEU A 51 -1.50 0.60 -10.16
N LEU A 52 -2.06 0.39 -8.97
CA LEU A 52 -1.42 0.75 -7.71
C LEU A 52 -0.20 -0.12 -7.44
N SER A 53 -0.20 -1.38 -7.91
CA SER A 53 0.98 -2.24 -7.86
C SER A 53 2.11 -1.73 -8.74
N VAL A 54 1.80 -1.26 -9.94
CA VAL A 54 2.79 -0.63 -10.81
C VAL A 54 3.32 0.64 -10.18
N MET A 55 2.45 1.51 -9.66
CA MET A 55 2.87 2.75 -8.99
C MET A 55 3.77 2.48 -7.78
N TRP A 56 3.41 1.49 -6.96
CA TRP A 56 4.21 1.06 -5.80
C TRP A 56 5.62 0.64 -6.21
N PHE A 57 5.71 -0.19 -7.25
CA PHE A 57 6.99 -0.63 -7.81
C PHE A 57 7.82 0.53 -8.38
N VAL A 58 7.19 1.43 -9.14
CA VAL A 58 7.91 2.52 -9.82
C VAL A 58 8.41 3.56 -8.83
N PHE A 59 7.58 4.02 -7.89
CA PHE A 59 7.97 5.09 -6.96
C PHE A 59 7.32 5.00 -5.58
N GLY A 60 6.18 4.32 -5.42
CA GLY A 60 5.42 4.36 -4.17
C GLY A 60 6.20 3.83 -2.97
N PHE A 61 6.95 2.73 -3.13
CA PHE A 61 7.81 2.23 -2.05
C PHE A 61 8.89 3.24 -1.65
N SER A 62 9.51 3.91 -2.64
CA SER A 62 10.53 4.94 -2.41
C SER A 62 9.97 6.13 -1.64
N LEU A 63 8.79 6.63 -2.03
CA LEU A 63 8.14 7.75 -1.35
C LEU A 63 7.65 7.40 0.07
N SER A 64 7.36 6.13 0.33
CA SER A 64 6.91 5.64 1.64
C SER A 64 8.05 5.31 2.59
N PHE A 65 9.06 4.58 2.14
CA PHE A 65 10.10 3.97 3.00
C PHE A 65 11.53 4.27 2.55
N GLY A 66 11.70 5.04 1.48
CA GLY A 66 13.03 5.45 1.02
C GLY A 66 13.68 6.46 1.96
N PRO A 67 14.98 6.76 1.73
CA PRO A 67 15.69 7.76 2.50
C PRO A 67 14.96 9.11 2.51
N ASP A 68 15.08 9.83 3.61
CA ASP A 68 14.36 11.07 3.84
C ASP A 68 15.30 12.27 3.89
N GLU A 69 15.08 13.22 2.98
CA GLU A 69 15.75 14.52 2.93
C GLU A 69 14.76 15.68 3.22
N SER A 70 13.49 15.36 3.43
CA SER A 70 12.37 16.29 3.55
C SER A 70 12.03 16.66 5.00
N GLY A 71 12.74 16.09 5.99
CA GLY A 71 12.51 16.36 7.41
C GLY A 71 11.27 15.65 7.96
N GLY A 72 11.00 14.43 7.50
CA GLY A 72 9.96 13.53 7.99
C GLY A 72 8.70 13.50 7.15
N PHE A 73 8.62 14.24 6.05
CA PHE A 73 7.37 14.46 5.31
C PHE A 73 7.15 13.52 4.13
N ILE A 74 8.19 13.09 3.43
CA ILE A 74 8.09 12.12 2.33
C ILE A 74 9.48 11.52 2.05
N GLY A 75 9.51 10.23 1.68
CA GLY A 75 10.73 9.63 1.17
C GLY A 75 11.17 10.25 -0.17
N ASN A 76 12.44 10.07 -0.51
CA ASN A 76 13.01 10.57 -1.75
C ASN A 76 12.82 9.58 -2.93
N MET A 77 13.49 9.83 -4.05
CA MET A 77 13.39 9.02 -5.28
C MET A 77 14.56 8.04 -5.46
N ASP A 78 15.41 7.81 -4.45
CA ASP A 78 16.60 6.96 -4.59
C ASP A 78 16.24 5.49 -4.84
N TRP A 79 15.08 5.05 -4.34
CA TRP A 79 14.56 3.70 -4.49
C TRP A 79 13.51 3.56 -5.59
N VAL A 80 13.47 4.49 -6.55
CA VAL A 80 12.63 4.37 -7.75
C VAL A 80 12.97 3.08 -8.52
N PHE A 81 11.93 2.40 -9.01
CA PHE A 81 11.99 1.03 -9.56
C PHE A 81 12.57 0.00 -8.57
N LEU A 82 12.45 0.25 -7.27
CA LEU A 82 13.05 -0.54 -6.18
C LEU A 82 14.58 -0.67 -6.27
N LYS A 83 15.23 0.26 -6.97
CA LYS A 83 16.68 0.26 -7.13
C LYS A 83 17.33 0.58 -5.79
N GLY A 84 18.32 -0.20 -5.37
CA GLY A 84 19.05 0.07 -4.12
C GLY A 84 18.30 -0.32 -2.84
N VAL A 85 17.08 -0.87 -2.95
CA VAL A 85 16.43 -1.57 -1.84
C VAL A 85 17.25 -2.83 -1.52
N PRO A 86 17.67 -3.07 -0.27
CA PRO A 86 18.28 -4.34 0.13
C PRO A 86 17.27 -5.48 0.01
N TRP A 87 17.45 -6.36 -0.99
CA TRP A 87 16.48 -7.43 -1.27
C TRP A 87 16.57 -8.59 -0.27
N ASP A 88 17.80 -9.03 0.00
CA ASP A 88 18.10 -10.20 0.83
C ASP A 88 18.50 -9.84 2.26
N GLU A 89 18.40 -8.57 2.62
CA GLU A 89 18.71 -8.04 3.95
C GLU A 89 17.45 -7.46 4.60
N ALA A 90 17.45 -7.39 5.93
CA ALA A 90 16.35 -6.77 6.64
C ALA A 90 16.42 -5.24 6.54
N LEU A 91 15.24 -4.60 6.46
CA LEU A 91 15.11 -3.15 6.58
C LEU A 91 14.93 -2.78 8.06
N ASP A 92 15.28 -1.55 8.43
CA ASP A 92 15.13 -1.06 9.82
C ASP A 92 13.68 -1.15 10.32
N TYR A 93 12.72 -1.02 9.41
CA TYR A 93 11.28 -1.14 9.67
C TYR A 93 10.80 -2.58 9.93
N ALA A 94 11.57 -3.58 9.49
CA ALA A 94 11.21 -4.99 9.57
C ALA A 94 12.47 -5.87 9.76
N PRO A 95 13.07 -5.85 10.97
CA PRO A 95 14.45 -6.26 11.20
C PRO A 95 14.72 -7.77 11.15
N THR A 96 13.69 -8.60 10.93
CA THR A 96 13.78 -10.08 10.94
C THR A 96 13.34 -10.74 9.63
N ILE A 97 12.92 -9.97 8.62
CA ILE A 97 12.46 -10.52 7.32
C ILE A 97 13.25 -9.91 6.14
N PRO A 98 13.33 -10.59 4.99
CA PRO A 98 13.96 -10.02 3.80
C PRO A 98 13.25 -8.74 3.35
N GLY A 99 14.01 -7.73 2.91
CA GLY A 99 13.46 -6.46 2.43
C GLY A 99 12.49 -6.63 1.27
N VAL A 100 12.73 -7.60 0.39
CA VAL A 100 11.77 -7.96 -0.67
C VAL A 100 10.41 -8.39 -0.13
N LEU A 101 10.37 -9.10 1.00
CA LEU A 101 9.13 -9.55 1.61
C LEU A 101 8.39 -8.36 2.21
N PHE A 102 9.11 -7.44 2.85
CA PHE A 102 8.53 -6.20 3.36
C PHE A 102 7.90 -5.35 2.25
N VAL A 103 8.61 -5.15 1.13
CA VAL A 103 8.11 -4.42 -0.05
C VAL A 103 6.79 -5.02 -0.55
N LYS A 104 6.72 -6.35 -0.67
CA LYS A 104 5.53 -7.08 -1.14
C LYS A 104 4.39 -7.05 -0.12
N PHE A 105 4.70 -7.12 1.17
CA PHE A 105 3.71 -7.06 2.22
C PHE A 105 3.03 -5.69 2.25
N GLN A 106 3.82 -4.61 2.22
CA GLN A 106 3.34 -3.23 2.20
C GLN A 106 2.57 -2.89 0.92
N LEU A 107 2.91 -3.50 -0.22
CA LEU A 107 2.14 -3.37 -1.45
C LEU A 107 0.65 -3.72 -1.24
N MET A 108 0.35 -4.73 -0.42
CA MET A 108 -1.04 -5.16 -0.22
C MET A 108 -1.87 -4.05 0.43
N PHE A 109 -1.30 -3.33 1.39
CA PHE A 109 -1.91 -2.16 2.02
C PHE A 109 -2.02 -0.99 1.03
N ALA A 110 -0.93 -0.72 0.29
CA ALA A 110 -0.90 0.34 -0.72
C ALA A 110 -1.95 0.18 -1.81
N ALA A 111 -2.26 -1.08 -2.18
CA ALA A 111 -3.28 -1.38 -3.16
C ALA A 111 -4.70 -1.30 -2.56
N ILE A 112 -4.93 -1.83 -1.35
CA ILE A 112 -6.30 -1.94 -0.81
C ILE A 112 -6.85 -0.61 -0.29
N THR A 113 -6.05 0.23 0.35
CA THR A 113 -6.52 1.45 1.02
C THR A 113 -7.28 2.40 0.08
N PRO A 114 -6.74 2.85 -1.07
CA PRO A 114 -7.50 3.69 -2.00
C PRO A 114 -8.70 2.96 -2.61
N LEU A 115 -8.68 1.63 -2.69
CA LEU A 115 -9.78 0.84 -3.22
C LEU A 115 -10.97 0.75 -2.26
N LEU A 116 -10.78 0.95 -0.96
CA LEU A 116 -11.89 1.07 0.00
C LEU A 116 -12.86 2.21 -0.38
N LEU A 117 -12.37 3.24 -1.07
CA LEU A 117 -13.20 4.35 -1.52
C LEU A 117 -14.16 3.94 -2.66
N THR A 118 -13.89 2.84 -3.37
CA THR A 118 -14.69 2.38 -4.52
C THR A 118 -16.17 2.21 -4.15
N GLY A 119 -16.48 1.70 -2.97
CA GLY A 119 -17.87 1.55 -2.49
C GLY A 119 -18.70 2.82 -2.57
N THR A 120 -18.09 3.95 -2.22
CA THR A 120 -18.77 5.24 -2.15
C THR A 120 -18.85 5.97 -3.50
N ILE A 121 -17.90 5.70 -4.41
CA ILE A 121 -17.75 6.43 -5.68
C ILE A 121 -18.14 5.62 -6.92
N ALA A 122 -18.23 4.29 -6.82
CA ALA A 122 -18.38 3.39 -7.98
C ALA A 122 -19.61 3.69 -8.85
N GLU A 123 -20.72 4.15 -8.26
CA GLU A 123 -21.94 4.48 -9.00
C GLU A 123 -21.98 5.92 -9.56
N ARG A 124 -20.98 6.75 -9.23
CA ARG A 124 -21.05 8.22 -9.43
C ARG A 124 -19.87 8.80 -10.21
N MET A 125 -18.85 8.00 -10.50
CA MET A 125 -17.64 8.45 -11.18
C MET A 125 -17.40 7.71 -12.49
N LYS A 126 -16.90 8.46 -13.49
CA LYS A 126 -16.38 7.84 -14.72
C LYS A 126 -15.12 7.04 -14.39
N PHE A 127 -14.89 5.96 -15.12
CA PHE A 127 -13.71 5.12 -14.92
C PHE A 127 -12.39 5.88 -15.09
N SER A 128 -12.29 6.78 -16.07
CA SER A 128 -11.10 7.64 -16.24
C SER A 128 -10.87 8.57 -15.06
N SER A 129 -11.93 9.16 -14.50
CA SER A 129 -11.85 9.97 -13.29
C SER A 129 -11.41 9.14 -12.08
N PHE A 130 -11.88 7.89 -11.99
CA PHE A 130 -11.46 6.93 -10.96
C PHE A 130 -9.95 6.67 -11.01
N ILE A 131 -9.41 6.39 -12.19
CA ILE A 131 -7.96 6.16 -12.37
C ILE A 131 -7.14 7.35 -11.87
N ILE A 132 -7.48 8.56 -12.33
CA ILE A 132 -6.77 9.78 -11.95
C ILE A 132 -6.89 10.02 -10.45
N PHE A 133 -8.08 9.78 -9.89
CA PHE A 133 -8.34 9.95 -8.48
C PHE A 133 -7.49 9.02 -7.62
N ILE A 134 -7.53 7.70 -7.84
CA ILE A 134 -6.77 6.76 -7.00
C ILE A 134 -5.26 6.96 -7.16
N ALA A 135 -4.78 7.29 -8.37
CA ALA A 135 -3.37 7.56 -8.59
C ALA A 135 -2.90 8.82 -7.85
N SER A 136 -3.68 9.91 -7.95
CA SER A 136 -3.36 11.17 -7.27
C SER A 136 -3.48 11.02 -5.76
N TRP A 137 -4.50 10.30 -5.28
CA TRP A 137 -4.70 10.04 -3.86
C TRP A 137 -3.54 9.24 -3.27
N SER A 138 -3.07 8.20 -3.96
CA SER A 138 -1.92 7.44 -3.49
C SER A 138 -0.65 8.29 -3.40
N ILE A 139 -0.38 9.15 -4.39
CA ILE A 139 0.79 10.03 -4.40
C ILE A 139 0.71 11.11 -3.31
N LEU A 140 -0.45 11.77 -3.21
CA LEU A 140 -0.59 12.97 -2.39
C LEU A 140 -0.96 12.69 -0.93
N ILE A 141 -1.58 11.55 -0.67
CA ILE A 141 -2.15 11.21 0.64
C ILE A 141 -1.50 9.95 1.19
N TYR A 142 -1.62 8.82 0.48
CA TYR A 142 -1.21 7.53 1.02
C TYR A 142 0.30 7.44 1.29
N TYR A 143 1.16 7.68 0.28
CA TYR A 143 2.61 7.53 0.48
C TYR A 143 3.17 8.50 1.53
N PRO A 144 2.77 9.79 1.57
CA PRO A 144 3.13 10.68 2.66
C PRO A 144 2.66 10.16 4.03
N LEU A 145 1.42 9.71 4.18
CA LEU A 145 0.91 9.18 5.46
C LEU A 145 1.70 7.95 5.92
N VAL A 146 1.99 7.02 5.01
CA VAL A 146 2.87 5.88 5.29
C VAL A 146 4.22 6.39 5.77
N HIS A 147 4.80 7.38 5.10
CA HIS A 147 6.11 7.90 5.49
C HIS A 147 6.09 8.54 6.88
N TRP A 148 5.08 9.36 7.17
CA TRP A 148 4.93 10.04 8.45
C TRP A 148 4.87 9.06 9.62
N VAL A 149 4.14 7.95 9.45
CA VAL A 149 3.79 7.02 10.53
C VAL A 149 4.71 5.80 10.59
N TRP A 150 5.05 5.21 9.43
CA TRP A 150 5.81 3.97 9.33
C TRP A 150 7.18 4.11 8.65
N GLY A 151 7.37 5.13 7.82
CA GLY A 151 8.63 5.39 7.11
C GLY A 151 9.70 6.08 7.95
N GLY A 152 9.46 6.28 9.25
CA GLY A 152 10.38 7.02 10.12
C GLY A 152 10.19 8.54 10.07
N GLY A 153 9.06 9.01 9.56
CA GLY A 153 8.74 10.43 9.49
C GLY A 153 8.30 11.05 10.82
N TRP A 154 7.83 12.30 10.75
CA TRP A 154 7.62 13.15 11.93
C TRP A 154 6.57 12.62 12.93
N LEU A 155 5.53 11.91 12.47
CA LEU A 155 4.54 11.32 13.39
C LEU A 155 5.14 10.13 14.16
N ALA A 156 6.01 9.34 13.52
CA ALA A 156 6.76 8.29 14.18
C ALA A 156 7.69 8.87 15.27
N GLU A 157 8.37 9.98 14.98
CA GLU A 157 9.22 10.67 15.95
C GLU A 157 8.44 11.25 17.14
N LEU A 158 7.19 11.68 16.92
CA LEU A 158 6.27 12.10 17.99
C LEU A 158 5.73 10.93 18.83
N GLY A 159 6.03 9.68 18.44
CA GLY A 159 5.59 8.48 19.16
C GLY A 159 4.16 8.06 18.85
N VAL A 160 3.63 8.40 17.67
CA VAL A 160 2.33 7.88 17.22
C VAL A 160 2.40 6.36 17.09
N VAL A 161 1.43 5.68 17.69
CA VAL A 161 1.32 4.22 17.65
C VAL A 161 0.19 3.84 16.71
N ASP A 162 0.55 3.47 15.49
CA ASP A 162 -0.35 2.81 14.54
C ASP A 162 0.25 1.46 14.13
N PHE A 163 -0.30 0.38 14.68
CA PHE A 163 0.25 -0.95 14.50
C PHE A 163 -0.02 -1.53 13.11
N ALA A 164 -1.18 -1.25 12.52
CA ALA A 164 -1.68 -1.97 11.34
C ALA A 164 -2.45 -1.11 10.33
N GLY A 165 -2.43 0.21 10.47
CA GLY A 165 -2.93 1.14 9.44
C GLY A 165 -4.31 1.65 9.78
N GLY A 166 -4.52 1.99 11.05
CA GLY A 166 -5.74 2.69 11.48
C GLY A 166 -5.75 4.14 11.00
N ILE A 167 -4.56 4.74 10.85
CA ILE A 167 -4.35 6.11 10.35
C ILE A 167 -4.04 6.09 8.85
N VAL A 168 -3.22 5.13 8.42
CA VAL A 168 -2.62 5.05 7.08
C VAL A 168 -3.56 4.48 6.01
#